data_AF-A0A519YBV2-F1
#
_entry.id   AF-A0A519YBV2-F1
#
_cell.length_a   1.000
_cell.length_b   1.000
_cell.length_c   1.000
_cell.angle_alpha   90.00
_cell.angle_beta   90.00
_cell.angle_gamma   90.00
#
_symmetry.space_group_name_H-M   'P 1'
#
loop_
_entity.id
_entity.type
_entity.pdbx_description
1 polymer ?
#
loop_
_entity_poly.entity_id
_entity_poly.type
_entity_poly.pdbx_seq_one_letter_code
_entity_poly.pdbx_strand_id
1 'polypeptide(L)'
;MVGGPNRVTFDVKRDCSHCPRLEACRADVATVESAGDTPRSMIWTGVVCRHDGTVIATDREIRVYCNQVEGQRAVERGSAA
;
A
#
# COMPACT_ATOMS: atom_id res chain seq x y z
N MET A 1 3.42 23.18 1.45
CA MET A 1 2.60 22.05 1.93
C MET A 1 3.23 20.76 1.44
N VAL A 2 4.10 20.15 2.24
CA VAL A 2 4.66 18.83 1.90
C VAL A 2 3.54 17.83 2.14
N GLY A 3 2.98 17.24 1.07
CA GLY A 3 2.05 16.13 1.22
C GLY A 3 2.78 15.01 1.95
N GLY A 4 2.38 14.74 3.20
CA GLY A 4 2.97 13.62 3.95
C GLY A 4 2.79 12.31 3.18
N PRO A 5 3.59 11.27 3.42
CA PRO A 5 3.56 10.03 2.63
C PRO A 5 2.21 9.29 2.69
N ASN A 6 1.41 9.56 3.72
CA ASN A 6 -0.03 9.27 3.75
C ASN A 6 -0.75 9.72 2.46
N ARG A 7 -0.54 10.96 2.02
CA ARG A 7 -1.21 11.55 0.85
C ARG A 7 -0.91 10.76 -0.43
N VAL A 8 0.34 10.34 -0.64
CA VAL A 8 0.73 9.52 -1.80
C VAL A 8 -0.03 8.19 -1.78
N THR A 9 -0.13 7.54 -0.62
CA THR A 9 -0.86 6.27 -0.48
C THR A 9 -2.35 6.44 -0.80
N PHE A 10 -2.98 7.51 -0.30
CA PHE A 10 -4.38 7.80 -0.59
C PHE A 10 -4.63 8.23 -2.04
N ASP A 11 -3.72 9.02 -2.63
CA ASP A 11 -3.82 9.43 -4.03
C ASP A 11 -3.70 8.22 -4.96
N VAL A 12 -2.74 7.32 -4.73
CA VAL A 12 -2.60 6.08 -5.53
C VAL A 12 -3.80 5.15 -5.34
N LYS A 13 -4.31 5.00 -4.10
CA LYS A 13 -5.54 4.23 -3.84
C LYS A 13 -6.71 4.80 -4.66
N ARG A 14 -6.86 6.14 -4.64
CA ARG A 14 -7.89 6.84 -5.40
C ARG A 14 -7.69 6.66 -6.91
N ASP A 15 -6.49 6.79 -7.42
CA ASP A 15 -6.21 6.67 -8.85
C ASP A 15 -6.49 5.25 -9.34
N CYS A 16 -6.15 4.22 -8.56
CA CYS A 16 -6.55 2.85 -8.85
C CYS A 16 -8.07 2.68 -8.87
N SER A 17 -8.80 3.29 -7.93
CA SER A 17 -10.28 3.19 -7.89
C SER A 17 -10.97 3.83 -9.10
N HIS A 18 -10.31 4.79 -9.76
CA HIS A 18 -10.80 5.41 -10.99
C HIS A 18 -10.26 4.76 -12.26
N CYS A 19 -9.43 3.71 -12.15
CA CYS A 19 -8.87 3.03 -13.30
C CYS A 19 -9.96 2.19 -14.01
N PRO A 20 -10.24 2.41 -15.31
CA PRO A 20 -11.22 1.62 -16.05
C PRO A 20 -10.88 0.13 -16.12
N ARG A 21 -9.61 -0.22 -15.93
CA ARG A 21 -9.12 -1.61 -15.95
C ARG A 21 -9.09 -2.25 -14.56
N LEU A 22 -9.62 -1.62 -13.52
CA LEU A 22 -9.51 -2.09 -12.14
C LEU A 22 -9.93 -3.55 -11.97
N GLU A 23 -11.08 -3.94 -12.53
CA GLU A 23 -11.57 -5.33 -12.42
C GLU A 23 -10.68 -6.32 -13.18
N ALA A 24 -10.14 -5.94 -14.34
CA ALA A 24 -9.17 -6.77 -15.06
C ALA A 24 -7.88 -6.93 -14.25
N CYS A 25 -7.38 -5.83 -13.66
CA CYS A 25 -6.23 -5.90 -12.78
C CYS A 25 -6.51 -6.80 -11.56
N ARG A 26 -7.70 -6.77 -10.96
CA ARG A 26 -8.08 -7.68 -9.87
C ARG A 26 -8.07 -9.15 -10.28
N ALA A 27 -8.49 -9.47 -11.49
CA ALA A 27 -8.44 -10.83 -12.02
C ALA A 27 -6.99 -11.30 -12.27
N ASP A 28 -6.16 -10.45 -12.83
CA ASP A 28 -4.72 -10.72 -13.01
C ASP A 28 -4.04 -10.95 -11.66
N VAL A 29 -4.40 -10.13 -10.66
CA VAL A 29 -3.94 -10.25 -9.28
C VAL A 29 -4.35 -11.56 -8.64
N ALA A 30 -5.62 -11.94 -8.72
CA ALA A 30 -6.09 -13.22 -8.18
C ALA A 30 -5.35 -14.41 -8.82
N THR A 31 -4.98 -14.30 -10.09
CA THR A 31 -4.16 -15.29 -10.78
C THR A 31 -2.75 -15.36 -10.18
N VAL A 32 -2.11 -14.21 -9.95
CA VAL A 32 -0.78 -14.13 -9.33
C VAL A 32 -0.79 -14.63 -7.88
N GLU A 33 -1.81 -14.30 -7.09
CA GLU A 33 -1.99 -14.83 -5.73
C GLU A 33 -2.12 -16.35 -5.74
N SER A 34 -2.91 -16.90 -6.67
CA SER A 34 -3.10 -18.34 -6.81
C SER A 34 -1.80 -19.09 -7.18
N ALA A 35 -0.86 -18.39 -7.81
CA ALA A 35 0.47 -18.91 -8.13
C ALA A 35 1.46 -18.83 -6.95
N GLY A 36 1.09 -18.20 -5.83
CA GLY A 36 1.97 -18.00 -4.67
C GLY A 36 2.94 -16.83 -4.82
N ASP A 37 2.81 -16.04 -5.88
CA ASP A 37 3.71 -14.94 -6.23
C ASP A 37 3.15 -13.58 -5.80
N THR A 38 2.59 -13.49 -4.59
CA THR A 38 2.02 -12.23 -4.09
C THR A 38 3.10 -11.14 -4.09
N PRO A 39 2.94 -10.05 -4.87
CA PRO A 39 3.92 -8.99 -4.93
C PRO A 39 3.94 -8.22 -3.62
N ARG A 40 5.16 -7.92 -3.14
CA ARG A 40 5.41 -7.12 -1.93
C ARG A 40 5.18 -5.62 -2.17
N SER A 41 4.02 -5.21 -2.70
CA SER A 41 3.65 -3.81 -2.90
C SER A 41 2.64 -3.33 -1.85
N MET A 42 2.76 -2.05 -1.44
CA MET A 42 1.90 -1.45 -0.42
C MET A 42 0.48 -1.17 -0.92
N ILE A 43 0.28 -1.04 -2.24
CA ILE A 43 -1.02 -0.90 -2.87
C ILE A 43 -1.10 -1.88 -4.03
N TRP A 44 -2.21 -2.61 -4.11
CA TRP A 44 -2.48 -3.56 -5.16
C TRP A 44 -3.95 -3.49 -5.58
N THR A 45 -4.22 -3.11 -6.83
CA THR A 45 -5.59 -2.95 -7.36
C THR A 45 -6.49 -2.06 -6.49
N GLY A 46 -5.93 -0.97 -5.96
CA GLY A 46 -6.63 -0.04 -5.08
C GLY A 46 -6.87 -0.56 -3.65
N VAL A 47 -6.34 -1.74 -3.31
CA VAL A 47 -6.31 -2.27 -1.95
C VAL A 47 -4.95 -1.97 -1.34
N VAL A 48 -4.91 -1.51 -0.09
CA VAL A 48 -3.64 -1.29 0.61
C VAL A 48 -3.28 -2.56 1.37
N CYS A 49 -2.06 -3.04 1.20
CA CYS A 49 -1.55 -4.24 1.84
C CYS A 49 -0.33 -3.89 2.71
N ARG A 50 -0.19 -4.60 3.83
CA ARG A 50 1.04 -4.59 4.64
C ARG A 50 2.16 -5.33 3.90
N HIS A 51 3.40 -5.18 4.37
CA HIS A 51 4.57 -5.88 3.82
C HIS A 51 4.47 -7.41 3.93
N ASP A 52 3.67 -7.93 4.85
CA ASP A 52 3.38 -9.36 5.02
C ASP A 52 2.23 -9.87 4.13
N GLY A 53 1.67 -9.02 3.26
CA GLY A 53 0.54 -9.35 2.40
C GLY A 53 -0.84 -9.14 3.03
N THR A 54 -0.92 -8.78 4.33
CA THR A 54 -2.20 -8.57 5.00
C THR A 54 -2.91 -7.34 4.44
N VAL A 55 -4.16 -7.50 4.00
CA VAL A 55 -5.01 -6.40 3.56
C VAL A 55 -5.34 -5.45 4.72
N ILE A 56 -5.22 -4.15 4.47
CA ILE A 56 -5.64 -3.10 5.38
C ILE A 56 -7.06 -2.66 5.01
N ALA A 57 -8.02 -2.97 5.89
CA ALA A 57 -9.44 -2.80 5.61
C ALA A 57 -9.90 -1.34 5.66
N THR A 58 -9.29 -0.50 6.50
CA THR A 58 -9.79 0.85 6.76
C THR A 58 -8.76 1.96 6.54
N ASP A 59 -9.24 3.14 6.15
CA ASP A 59 -8.41 4.35 6.01
C ASP A 59 -7.72 4.77 7.31
N ARG A 60 -8.33 4.46 8.46
CA ARG A 60 -7.72 4.68 9.77
C ARG A 60 -6.49 3.80 9.94
N GLU A 61 -6.59 2.52 9.63
CA GLU A 61 -5.47 1.59 9.72
C GLU A 61 -4.37 1.91 8.69
N ILE A 62 -4.73 2.39 7.49
CA ILE A 62 -3.76 2.87 6.49
C ILE A 62 -2.92 4.00 7.08
N ARG A 63 -3.57 5.00 7.69
CA ARG A 63 -2.87 6.12 8.35
C ARG A 63 -1.94 5.66 9.46
N VAL A 64 -2.41 4.75 10.33
CA VAL A 64 -1.59 4.21 11.42
C VAL A 64 -0.38 3.47 10.87
N TYR A 65 -0.58 2.63 9.85
CA TYR A 65 0.48 1.85 9.22
C TYR A 65 1.53 2.73 8.54
N CYS A 66 1.12 3.70 7.72
CA CYS A 66 2.04 4.62 7.07
C CYS A 66 2.88 5.41 8.09
N ASN A 67 2.24 5.93 9.15
CA ASN A 67 2.95 6.63 10.22
C ASN A 67 3.96 5.73 10.96
N GLN A 68 3.61 4.46 11.19
CA GLN A 68 4.52 3.49 11.82
C GLN A 68 5.73 3.21 10.95
N VAL A 69 5.53 2.94 9.65
CA VAL A 69 6.63 2.69 8.71
C VAL A 69 7.54 3.93 8.58
N GLU A 70 6.98 5.13 8.57
CA GLU A 70 7.76 6.37 8.58
C GLU A 70 8.57 6.54 9.86
N GLY A 71 7.96 6.28 11.02
CA GLY A 71 8.65 6.30 12.31
C GLY A 71 9.82 5.33 12.35
N GLN A 72 9.62 4.10 11.86
CA GLN A 72 10.68 3.09 11.75
C GLN A 72 11.82 3.57 10.84
N ARG A 73 11.51 4.09 9.65
CA ARG A 73 12.52 4.64 8.73
C ARG A 73 13.29 5.81 9.32
N ALA A 74 12.65 6.65 10.12
CA ALA A 74 13.32 7.76 10.80
C ALA A 74 14.30 7.26 11.87
N VAL A 75 13.89 6.24 12.65
CA VAL A 75 14.75 5.58 13.65
C VAL A 75 15.94 4.89 12.99
N GLU A 76 15.73 4.14 11.90
CA GLU A 76 16.80 3.48 11.15
C GLU A 76 17.82 4.50 10.61
N ARG A 77 17.37 5.62 10.04
CA ARG A 77 18.27 6.69 9.58
C ARG A 77 19.05 7.35 10.72
N GLY A 78 18.43 7.53 11.88
CA GLY A 78 19.09 8.10 13.06
C GLY A 78 20.06 7.13 13.75
N SER A 79 19.87 5.83 13.57
CA SER A 79 20.75 4.77 14.12
C SER A 79 21.94 4.46 13.20
N ALA A 80 21.92 4.90 11.95
CA ALA A 80 23.00 4.75 10.99
C ALA A 80 24.04 5.90 11.03
N ALA A 81 24.05 6.69 12.12
CA ALA A 81 24.93 7.84 12.33
C ALA A 81 26.01 7.57 13.38
#